data_AF-A0A7S0LL54-F1
#
_entry.id   AF-A0A7S0LL54-F1
#
_cell.length_a   1.000
_cell.length_b   1.000
_cell.length_c   1.000
_cell.angle_alpha   90.00
_cell.angle_beta   90.00
_cell.angle_gamma   90.00
#
_symmetry.space_group_name_H-M   'P 1'
#
loop_
_entity.id
_entity.type
_entity.pdbx_description
1 polymer ?
#
loop_
_entity_poly.entity_id
_entity_poly.type
_entity_poly.pdbx_seq_one_letter_code
_entity_poly.pdbx_strand_id
1 'polypeptide(L)'
;MSALFLALSAGLLPSPIPLTRRQVSTASGSDLQQCRSSRSPLAAVNIERKLGPTAAPAISLDMSTPINAGSASVWLEPGPLPRLCIVAHDPPMTDAAVDQFLGFLEQLLVTDGSFSVLWDCRGGAFPSMKQFRKVIAFMNKDNQKWAHAWDAHVVANAILIKGMLQRGILKVMAKISKPPQPLWIGVDEDAACAFAHDCVKAEQDR
;
A
#
# COMPACT_ATOMS: atom_id res chain seq x y z
N MET A 1 16.70 2.52 9.66
CA MET A 1 16.66 2.00 8.28
C MET A 1 16.00 0.63 8.28
N SER A 2 14.66 0.58 8.21
CA SER A 2 13.93 -0.68 8.06
C SER A 2 14.08 -1.14 6.62
N ALA A 3 15.17 -1.86 6.39
CA ALA A 3 15.42 -2.59 5.16
C ALA A 3 14.28 -3.58 4.94
N LEU A 4 13.39 -3.21 4.03
CA LEU A 4 12.42 -4.09 3.45
C LEU A 4 13.14 -5.04 2.48
N PHE A 5 13.99 -5.96 2.98
CA PHE A 5 14.50 -7.10 2.20
C PHE A 5 15.07 -8.23 3.08
N LEU A 6 14.80 -9.46 2.62
CA LEU A 6 15.45 -10.74 2.96
C LEU A 6 15.09 -11.42 4.30
N ALA A 7 13.94 -12.10 4.31
CA ALA A 7 13.89 -13.50 4.74
C ALA A 7 12.59 -14.15 4.27
N LEU A 8 12.68 -14.84 3.13
CA LEU A 8 12.14 -16.19 3.08
C LEU A 8 12.83 -16.97 4.21
N SER A 9 12.09 -17.65 5.07
CA SER A 9 12.67 -18.72 5.89
C SER A 9 11.75 -19.92 5.95
N ALA A 10 12.35 -21.03 5.50
CA ALA A 10 12.05 -22.42 5.83
C ALA A 10 10.96 -23.15 5.04
N GLY A 11 11.18 -23.25 3.73
CA GLY A 11 11.36 -24.60 3.17
C GLY A 11 12.78 -25.10 3.48
N LEU A 12 12.88 -26.38 3.85
CA LEU A 12 14.02 -27.17 4.38
C LEU A 12 14.03 -27.31 5.92
N LEU A 13 13.96 -28.48 6.57
CA LEU A 13 13.73 -29.92 6.23
C LEU A 13 13.57 -30.65 7.61
N PRO A 14 12.92 -31.83 7.71
CA PRO A 14 13.69 -33.06 7.50
C PRO A 14 13.00 -34.03 6.52
N SER A 15 13.79 -34.54 5.58
CA SER A 15 13.58 -35.83 4.93
C SER A 15 14.35 -36.84 5.78
N PRO A 16 13.82 -38.06 5.98
CA PRO A 16 13.95 -39.08 4.95
C PRO A 16 12.70 -39.96 4.79
N ILE A 17 12.41 -40.37 3.54
CA ILE A 17 12.22 -41.77 3.12
C ILE A 17 12.19 -41.75 1.57
N PRO A 18 12.98 -42.61 0.91
CA PRO A 18 13.13 -42.63 -0.55
C PRO A 18 11.95 -43.37 -1.20
N LEU A 19 11.72 -43.15 -2.49
CA LEU A 19 11.40 -44.19 -3.48
C LEU A 19 11.36 -43.58 -4.90
N THR A 20 12.36 -43.99 -5.69
CA THR A 20 12.22 -44.43 -7.10
C THR A 20 11.96 -43.39 -8.20
N ARG A 21 13.07 -42.91 -8.75
CA ARG A 21 13.51 -43.05 -10.16
C ARG A 21 12.41 -43.28 -11.22
N ARG A 22 12.24 -42.30 -12.12
CA ARG A 22 12.08 -42.57 -13.56
C ARG A 22 12.63 -41.42 -14.41
N GLN A 23 13.70 -41.73 -15.14
CA GLN A 23 14.21 -40.91 -16.24
C GLN A 23 13.31 -41.08 -17.47
N VAL A 24 13.06 -39.99 -18.19
CA VAL A 24 12.91 -40.02 -19.65
C VAL A 24 13.62 -38.79 -20.20
N SER A 25 14.71 -39.03 -20.93
CA SER A 25 15.34 -38.08 -21.84
C SER A 25 14.60 -38.10 -23.18
N THR A 26 14.55 -36.99 -23.91
CA THR A 26 15.21 -36.79 -25.23
C THR A 26 14.54 -35.69 -26.08
N ALA A 27 15.35 -35.17 -27.00
CA ALA A 27 15.09 -34.27 -28.13
C ALA A 27 15.22 -32.76 -27.81
N SER A 28 16.25 -32.03 -28.27
CA SER A 28 16.79 -31.84 -29.64
C SER A 28 15.85 -31.00 -30.51
N GLY A 29 16.29 -29.79 -30.88
CA GLY A 29 15.58 -28.93 -31.82
C GLY A 29 16.25 -27.57 -31.95
N SER A 30 16.80 -27.34 -33.14
CA SER A 30 17.72 -26.29 -33.54
C SER A 30 17.03 -24.98 -33.98
N ASP A 31 17.89 -23.96 -34.12
CA ASP A 31 17.92 -22.97 -35.20
C ASP A 31 16.97 -21.76 -35.23
N LEU A 32 17.66 -20.60 -35.19
CA LEU A 32 17.56 -19.45 -36.10
C LEU A 32 16.15 -19.00 -36.52
N GLN A 33 15.75 -17.80 -36.05
CA GLN A 33 15.47 -16.73 -37.01
C GLN A 33 15.50 -15.33 -36.40
N GLN A 34 16.34 -14.53 -37.03
CA GLN A 34 16.61 -13.13 -36.79
C GLN A 34 15.62 -12.29 -37.62
N CYS A 35 14.59 -11.73 -36.99
CA CYS A 35 13.72 -10.75 -37.63
C CYS A 35 14.26 -9.33 -37.38
N ARG A 36 15.07 -8.85 -38.34
CA ARG A 36 15.29 -7.42 -38.55
C ARG A 36 14.00 -6.84 -39.14
N SER A 37 13.47 -5.78 -38.54
CA SER A 37 12.45 -4.93 -39.17
C SER A 37 12.77 -3.46 -38.93
N SER A 38 13.35 -2.89 -39.97
CA SER A 38 12.97 -1.64 -40.63
C SER A 38 12.76 -0.42 -39.74
N ARG A 39 13.82 0.39 -39.64
CA ARG A 39 13.74 1.83 -39.35
C ARG A 39 13.04 2.53 -40.52
N SER A 40 11.94 3.21 -40.24
CA SER A 40 11.42 4.28 -41.10
C SER A 40 11.81 5.63 -40.51
N PRO A 41 12.47 6.53 -41.26
CA PRO A 41 12.71 7.90 -40.85
C PRO A 41 11.55 8.78 -41.34
N LEU A 42 10.72 9.30 -40.44
CA LEU A 42 9.71 10.31 -40.77
C LEU A 42 9.84 11.52 -39.84
N ALA A 43 10.31 12.61 -40.45
CA ALA A 43 10.06 14.02 -40.16
C ALA A 43 10.03 14.45 -38.68
N ALA A 44 11.16 15.02 -38.25
CA ALA A 44 11.19 15.93 -37.11
C ALA A 44 10.43 17.22 -37.49
N VAL A 45 9.17 17.34 -37.07
CA VAL A 45 8.46 18.61 -37.05
C VAL A 45 8.92 19.35 -35.79
N ASN A 46 9.77 20.34 -35.99
CA ASN A 46 10.26 21.21 -34.92
C ASN A 46 9.16 22.23 -34.57
N ILE A 47 8.25 21.86 -33.66
CA ILE A 47 7.30 22.80 -33.06
C ILE A 47 8.01 23.43 -31.86
N GLU A 48 8.59 24.62 -32.06
CA GLU A 48 9.03 25.49 -30.96
C GLU A 48 7.79 25.98 -30.18
N ARG A 49 7.29 25.10 -29.32
CA ARG A 49 6.26 25.42 -28.34
C ARG A 49 6.97 26.16 -27.21
N LYS A 50 6.92 27.49 -27.30
CA LYS A 50 7.29 28.43 -26.24
C LYS A 50 6.32 28.26 -25.05
N LEU A 51 6.43 27.15 -24.34
CA LEU A 51 5.77 26.95 -23.04
C LEU A 51 6.56 27.76 -22.02
N GLY A 52 6.07 28.96 -21.72
CA GLY A 52 6.34 29.54 -20.42
C GLY A 52 5.91 28.54 -19.34
N PRO A 53 6.61 28.46 -18.19
CA PRO A 53 6.22 27.59 -17.08
C PRO A 53 4.87 28.09 -16.53
N THR A 54 3.79 27.62 -17.14
CA THR A 54 2.45 27.73 -16.59
C THR A 54 2.43 26.71 -15.47
N ALA A 55 2.83 27.15 -14.28
CA ALA A 55 2.67 26.39 -13.06
C ALA A 55 1.19 25.99 -12.99
N ALA A 56 0.91 24.70 -13.19
CA ALA A 56 -0.42 24.17 -13.01
C ALA A 56 -0.87 24.58 -11.60
N PRO A 57 -2.07 25.16 -11.43
CA PRO A 57 -2.53 25.57 -10.12
C PRO A 57 -2.50 24.34 -9.22
N ALA A 58 -1.73 24.41 -8.14
CA ALA A 58 -1.71 23.39 -7.12
C ALA A 58 -3.12 23.36 -6.52
N ILE A 59 -3.91 22.36 -6.92
CA ILE A 59 -5.22 22.13 -6.34
C ILE A 59 -4.96 21.67 -4.91
N SER A 60 -5.09 22.59 -3.95
CA SER A 60 -5.12 22.25 -2.54
C SER A 60 -6.42 21.48 -2.29
N LEU A 61 -6.31 20.15 -2.21
CA LEU A 61 -7.43 19.33 -1.77
C LEU A 61 -7.60 19.55 -0.27
N ASP A 62 -8.80 19.95 0.13
CA ASP A 62 -9.21 19.88 1.52
C ASP A 62 -9.33 18.41 1.94
N MET A 63 -8.32 17.92 2.66
CA MET A 63 -8.26 16.54 3.12
C MET A 63 -9.24 16.24 4.26
N SER A 64 -9.90 17.25 4.83
CA SER A 64 -10.89 17.04 5.90
C SER A 64 -12.23 16.55 5.38
N THR A 65 -12.52 16.77 4.09
CA THR A 65 -13.74 16.27 3.45
C THR A 65 -13.58 14.79 3.07
N PRO A 66 -14.49 13.90 3.48
CA PRO A 66 -14.48 12.49 3.09
C PRO A 66 -14.48 12.29 1.58
N ILE A 67 -13.43 11.64 1.09
CA ILE A 67 -13.34 11.17 -0.29
C ILE A 67 -13.83 9.73 -0.34
N ASN A 68 -14.81 9.50 -1.20
CA ASN A 68 -15.29 8.16 -1.49
C ASN A 68 -14.34 7.47 -2.48
N ALA A 69 -13.50 6.58 -1.99
CA ALA A 69 -12.66 5.68 -2.76
C ALA A 69 -13.40 4.35 -3.02
N GLY A 70 -14.63 4.43 -3.53
CA GLY A 70 -15.52 3.31 -3.83
C GLY A 70 -16.01 2.55 -2.60
N SER A 71 -15.28 1.53 -2.18
CA SER A 71 -15.63 0.69 -1.02
C SER A 71 -15.04 1.19 0.29
N ALA A 72 -14.45 2.39 0.29
CA ALA A 72 -13.96 3.01 1.50
C ALA A 72 -14.12 4.52 1.41
N SER A 73 -14.40 5.14 2.54
CA SER A 73 -14.28 6.59 2.70
C SER A 73 -12.98 6.92 3.41
N VAL A 74 -12.27 7.92 2.91
CA VAL A 74 -10.98 8.34 3.46
C VAL A 74 -10.96 9.84 3.68
N TRP A 75 -10.52 10.26 4.87
CA TRP A 75 -10.32 11.67 5.22
C TRP A 75 -9.26 11.82 6.31
N LEU A 76 -8.73 13.03 6.44
CA LEU A 76 -7.85 13.43 7.53
C LEU A 76 -8.64 14.27 8.52
N GLU A 77 -8.93 13.68 9.68
CA GLU A 77 -9.59 14.38 10.78
C GLU A 77 -8.60 15.31 11.50
N PRO A 78 -8.94 16.59 11.69
CA PRO A 78 -8.06 17.54 12.37
C PRO A 78 -8.00 17.29 13.87
N GLY A 79 -6.83 17.52 14.47
CA GLY A 79 -6.61 17.40 15.91
C GLY A 79 -5.16 17.75 16.26
N PRO A 80 -4.77 17.68 17.56
CA PRO A 80 -3.38 17.88 17.98
C PRO A 80 -2.40 16.94 17.27
N LEU A 81 -2.84 15.72 16.98
CA LEU A 81 -2.26 14.86 15.96
C LEU A 81 -3.37 14.53 14.97
N PRO A 82 -3.25 14.91 13.69
CA PRO A 82 -4.22 14.53 12.67
C PRO A 82 -4.44 13.02 12.63
N ARG A 83 -5.66 12.60 12.32
CA ARG A 83 -6.03 11.20 12.22
C ARG A 83 -6.54 10.88 10.83
N LEU A 84 -5.81 10.03 10.12
CA LEU A 84 -6.25 9.46 8.85
C LEU A 84 -7.31 8.39 9.15
N CYS A 85 -8.55 8.68 8.80
CA CYS A 85 -9.68 7.79 8.97
C CYS A 85 -9.96 7.07 7.65
N ILE A 86 -9.97 5.74 7.68
CA ILE A 86 -10.25 4.87 6.53
C ILE A 86 -11.36 3.93 6.94
N VAL A 87 -12.57 4.16 6.43
CA VAL A 87 -13.75 3.36 6.78
C VAL A 87 -14.16 2.53 5.57
N ALA A 88 -14.12 1.21 5.71
CA ALA A 88 -14.56 0.28 4.69
C ALA A 88 -16.09 0.15 4.68
N HIS A 89 -16.65 0.09 3.48
CA HIS A 89 -18.07 -0.05 3.18
C HIS A 89 -18.30 -1.24 2.22
N ASP A 90 -19.53 -1.73 2.16
CA ASP A 90 -20.02 -2.59 1.08
C ASP A 90 -20.50 -1.70 -0.08
N PRO A 91 -20.26 -2.02 -1.38
CA PRO A 91 -19.86 -3.29 -2.00
C PRO A 91 -18.32 -3.52 -2.11
N PRO A 92 -17.84 -4.65 -2.68
CA PRO A 92 -16.42 -4.96 -2.78
C PRO A 92 -15.58 -3.89 -3.49
N MET A 93 -14.34 -3.72 -3.03
CA MET A 93 -13.39 -2.76 -3.60
C MET A 93 -13.14 -3.01 -5.09
N THR A 94 -13.16 -1.95 -5.90
CA THR A 94 -12.81 -2.00 -7.33
C THR A 94 -11.36 -1.58 -7.55
N ASP A 95 -10.77 -1.93 -8.70
CA ASP A 95 -9.40 -1.51 -9.01
C ASP A 95 -9.26 0.01 -9.15
N ALA A 96 -10.31 0.70 -9.63
CA ALA A 96 -10.38 2.16 -9.75
C ALA A 96 -10.49 2.84 -8.38
N ALA A 97 -11.25 2.25 -7.45
CA ALA A 97 -11.31 2.67 -6.06
C ALA A 97 -9.92 2.64 -5.39
N VAL A 98 -9.16 1.56 -5.64
CA VAL A 98 -7.76 1.48 -5.16
C VAL A 98 -6.90 2.58 -5.78
N ASP A 99 -7.05 2.90 -7.06
CA ASP A 99 -6.28 3.99 -7.68
C ASP A 99 -6.60 5.36 -7.07
N GLN A 100 -7.87 5.63 -6.79
CA GLN A 100 -8.29 6.87 -6.10
C GLN A 100 -7.72 6.95 -4.69
N PHE A 101 -7.76 5.84 -3.95
CA PHE A 101 -7.15 5.75 -2.62
C PHE A 101 -5.64 6.00 -2.66
N LEU A 102 -4.92 5.39 -3.62
CA LEU A 102 -3.48 5.59 -3.77
C LEU A 102 -3.13 7.04 -4.16
N GLY A 103 -3.95 7.67 -5.00
CA GLY A 103 -3.80 9.09 -5.33
C GLY A 103 -4.01 10.01 -4.12
N PHE A 104 -4.97 9.69 -3.25
CA PHE A 104 -5.14 10.40 -1.98
C PHE A 104 -3.92 10.22 -1.06
N LEU A 105 -3.44 8.97 -0.90
CA LEU A 105 -2.25 8.69 -0.09
C LEU A 105 -1.00 9.41 -0.60
N GLU A 106 -0.82 9.48 -1.92
CA GLU A 106 0.29 10.24 -2.53
C GLU A 106 0.25 11.72 -2.13
N GLN A 107 -0.93 12.34 -2.15
CA GLN A 107 -1.08 13.75 -1.73
C GLN A 107 -0.85 13.92 -0.22
N LEU A 108 -1.39 13.00 0.59
CA LEU A 108 -1.21 13.03 2.04
C LEU A 108 0.26 12.89 2.42
N LEU A 109 0.99 11.95 1.81
CA LEU A 109 2.40 11.69 2.11
C LEU A 109 3.37 12.76 1.57
N VAL A 110 2.89 13.69 0.73
CA VAL A 110 3.63 14.90 0.35
C VAL A 110 3.39 16.03 1.35
N THR A 111 2.32 15.94 2.15
CA THR A 111 2.05 16.90 3.21
C THR A 111 2.98 16.62 4.37
N ASP A 112 3.66 17.65 4.88
CA ASP A 112 4.53 17.51 6.04
C ASP A 112 3.68 17.37 7.31
N GLY A 113 4.15 16.55 8.24
CA GLY A 113 3.48 16.31 9.52
C GLY A 113 3.17 14.85 9.80
N SER A 114 3.16 14.53 11.09
CA SER A 114 2.87 13.19 11.57
C SER A 114 1.36 13.01 11.79
N PHE A 115 0.86 11.79 11.63
CA PHE A 115 -0.54 11.45 11.84
C PHE A 115 -0.72 10.04 12.40
N SER A 116 -1.87 9.79 13.00
CA SER A 116 -2.33 8.44 13.36
C SER A 116 -3.26 7.89 12.28
N VAL A 117 -3.38 6.57 12.18
CA VAL A 117 -4.26 5.93 11.19
C VAL A 117 -5.30 5.05 11.89
N LEU A 118 -6.57 5.30 11.59
CA LEU A 118 -7.70 4.46 12.00
C LEU A 118 -8.28 3.74 10.79
N TRP A 119 -8.21 2.41 10.82
CA TRP A 119 -8.80 1.52 9.82
C TRP A 119 -10.08 0.91 10.37
N ASP A 120 -11.25 1.42 9.99
CA ASP A 120 -12.53 0.79 10.31
C ASP A 120 -12.92 -0.22 9.23
N CYS A 121 -12.58 -1.48 9.46
CA CYS A 121 -12.89 -2.60 8.58
C CYS A 121 -14.16 -3.36 9.00
N ARG A 122 -14.99 -2.80 9.90
CA ARG A 122 -16.16 -3.49 10.46
C ARG A 122 -17.33 -3.60 9.47
N GLY A 123 -17.37 -2.73 8.46
CA GLY A 123 -18.51 -2.56 7.55
C GLY A 123 -18.26 -2.88 6.08
N GLY A 124 -17.10 -3.43 5.71
CA GLY A 124 -16.76 -3.65 4.32
C GLY A 124 -15.98 -4.93 4.03
N ALA A 125 -15.94 -5.29 2.76
CA ALA A 125 -15.15 -6.39 2.25
C ALA A 125 -13.65 -6.06 2.28
N PHE A 126 -12.83 -7.08 2.53
CA PHE A 126 -11.37 -6.94 2.45
C PHE A 126 -10.90 -6.80 0.99
N PRO A 127 -9.80 -6.08 0.74
CA PRO A 127 -9.14 -6.11 -0.56
C PRO A 127 -8.86 -7.55 -1.00
N SER A 128 -9.04 -7.80 -2.30
CA SER A 128 -8.49 -9.01 -2.91
C SER A 128 -6.96 -9.01 -2.84
N MET A 129 -6.34 -10.18 -2.93
CA MET A 129 -4.88 -10.29 -2.97
C MET A 129 -4.25 -9.51 -4.14
N LYS A 130 -4.96 -9.36 -5.27
CA LYS A 130 -4.52 -8.54 -6.40
C LYS A 130 -4.41 -7.05 -5.99
N GLN A 131 -5.44 -6.54 -5.30
CA GLN A 131 -5.48 -5.15 -4.83
C GLN A 131 -4.45 -4.90 -3.73
N PHE A 132 -4.28 -5.84 -2.80
CA PHE A 132 -3.25 -5.74 -1.78
C PHE A 132 -1.84 -5.68 -2.39
N ARG A 133 -1.55 -6.50 -3.41
CA ARG A 133 -0.28 -6.43 -4.16
C ARG A 133 -0.10 -5.10 -4.89
N LYS A 134 -1.18 -4.49 -5.38
CA LYS A 134 -1.14 -3.16 -6.03
C LYS A 134 -0.73 -2.09 -5.02
N VAL A 135 -1.25 -2.13 -3.79
CA VAL A 135 -0.82 -1.23 -2.70
C VAL A 135 0.66 -1.45 -2.37
N ILE A 136 1.11 -2.70 -2.22
CA ILE A 136 2.54 -3.00 -1.98
C ILE A 136 3.42 -2.47 -3.12
N ALA A 137 3.00 -2.64 -4.37
CA ALA A 137 3.75 -2.15 -5.53
C ALA A 137 3.85 -0.62 -5.52
N PHE A 138 2.79 0.09 -5.12
CA PHE A 138 2.82 1.53 -4.90
C PHE A 138 3.81 1.92 -3.81
N MET A 139 3.77 1.26 -2.64
CA MET A 139 4.68 1.56 -1.52
C MET A 139 6.16 1.36 -1.90
N ASN A 140 6.45 0.40 -2.78
CA ASN A 140 7.79 0.09 -3.27
C ASN A 140 8.23 0.91 -4.50
N LYS A 141 7.34 1.73 -5.05
CA LYS A 141 7.64 2.57 -6.21
C LYS A 141 8.75 3.58 -5.87
N ASP A 142 9.52 3.98 -6.89
CA ASP A 142 10.56 5.02 -6.78
C ASP A 142 11.56 4.77 -5.65
N ASN A 143 12.06 3.53 -5.58
CA ASN A 143 13.01 3.08 -4.55
C ASN A 143 12.46 3.24 -3.12
N GLN A 144 11.23 2.76 -2.87
CA GLN A 144 10.58 2.76 -1.55
C GLN A 144 10.31 4.17 -0.99
N LYS A 145 10.25 5.20 -1.85
CA LYS A 145 9.95 6.59 -1.44
C LYS A 145 8.70 6.66 -0.56
N TRP A 146 7.61 6.05 -1.01
CA TRP A 146 6.32 6.12 -0.32
C TRP A 146 6.30 5.29 0.96
N ALA A 147 7.00 4.14 0.99
CA ALA A 147 7.19 3.39 2.22
C ALA A 147 7.95 4.20 3.27
N HIS A 148 9.03 4.89 2.89
CA HIS A 148 9.78 5.74 3.82
C HIS A 148 8.98 6.95 4.30
N ALA A 149 8.21 7.60 3.42
CA ALA A 149 7.32 8.69 3.83
C ALA A 149 6.26 8.17 4.82
N TRP A 150 5.65 7.04 4.53
CA TRP A 150 4.67 6.42 5.42
C TRP A 150 5.27 6.07 6.79
N ASP A 151 6.46 5.46 6.81
CA ASP A 151 7.19 5.15 8.06
C ASP A 151 7.58 6.41 8.86
N ALA A 152 7.82 7.54 8.18
CA ALA A 152 8.19 8.80 8.83
C ALA A 152 6.99 9.55 9.39
N HIS A 153 5.83 9.49 8.72
CA HIS A 153 4.65 10.25 9.09
C HIS A 153 3.69 9.49 10.02
N VAL A 154 3.61 8.15 9.92
CA VAL A 154 2.64 7.37 10.70
C VAL A 154 3.15 7.05 12.09
N VAL A 155 2.53 7.67 13.10
CA VAL A 155 2.86 7.47 14.52
C VAL A 155 2.19 6.23 15.09
N ALA A 156 0.98 5.90 14.64
CA ALA A 156 0.22 4.76 15.19
C ALA A 156 -0.78 4.21 14.18
N ASN A 157 -1.02 2.91 14.23
CA ASN A 157 -2.06 2.23 13.45
C ASN A 157 -3.07 1.55 14.38
N ALA A 158 -4.34 1.90 14.26
CA ALA A 158 -5.45 1.23 14.96
C ALA A 158 -6.40 0.61 13.94
N ILE A 159 -6.77 -0.66 14.14
CA ILE A 159 -7.64 -1.40 13.21
C ILE A 159 -8.85 -1.97 13.93
N LEU A 160 -10.04 -1.55 13.50
CA LEU A 160 -11.33 -2.02 14.00
C LEU A 160 -11.88 -3.14 13.11
N ILE A 161 -12.17 -4.29 13.70
CA ILE A 161 -12.52 -5.51 12.95
C ILE A 161 -13.39 -6.47 13.76
N LYS A 162 -14.60 -6.74 13.27
CA LYS A 162 -15.58 -7.59 13.95
C LYS A 162 -15.23 -9.08 13.88
N GLY A 163 -14.89 -9.60 12.70
CA GLY A 163 -14.78 -11.04 12.47
C GLY A 163 -13.44 -11.67 12.90
N MET A 164 -13.49 -12.82 13.57
CA MET A 164 -12.28 -13.59 13.92
C MET A 164 -11.48 -14.04 12.69
N LEU A 165 -12.17 -14.50 11.63
CA LEU A 165 -11.51 -14.90 10.39
C LEU A 165 -10.79 -13.71 9.74
N GLN A 166 -11.46 -12.56 9.69
CA GLN A 166 -10.90 -11.34 9.14
C GLN A 166 -9.64 -10.90 9.92
N ARG A 167 -9.64 -11.06 11.25
CA ARG A 167 -8.44 -10.83 12.08
C ARG A 167 -7.28 -11.74 11.70
N GLY A 168 -7.55 -13.01 11.38
CA GLY A 168 -6.55 -13.95 10.88
C GLY A 168 -5.90 -13.46 9.59
N ILE A 169 -6.73 -13.05 8.61
CA ILE A 169 -6.28 -12.50 7.33
C ILE A 169 -5.47 -11.22 7.54
N LEU A 170 -5.95 -10.31 8.39
CA LEU A 170 -5.27 -9.06 8.69
C LEU A 170 -3.91 -9.29 9.34
N LYS A 171 -3.78 -10.26 10.26
CA LYS A 171 -2.47 -10.62 10.85
C LYS A 171 -1.49 -11.09 9.78
N VAL A 172 -1.94 -11.84 8.78
CA VAL A 172 -1.10 -12.25 7.65
C VAL A 172 -0.69 -11.03 6.82
N MET A 173 -1.64 -10.16 6.48
CA MET A 173 -1.36 -8.92 5.73
C MET A 173 -0.39 -8.00 6.49
N ALA A 174 -0.54 -7.86 7.82
CA ALA A 174 0.34 -7.07 8.67
C ALA A 174 1.77 -7.66 8.70
N LYS A 175 1.91 -8.99 8.74
CA LYS A 175 3.23 -9.64 8.64
C LYS A 175 3.93 -9.39 7.30
N ILE A 176 3.15 -9.34 6.21
CA ILE A 176 3.68 -9.09 4.86
C ILE A 176 4.05 -7.61 4.67
N SER A 177 3.15 -6.71 5.07
CA SER A 177 3.32 -5.26 4.90
C SER A 177 4.27 -4.62 5.91
N LYS A 178 4.43 -5.23 7.10
CA LYS A 178 5.23 -4.70 8.21
C LYS A 178 4.90 -3.22 8.50
N PRO A 179 3.64 -2.90 8.85
CA PRO A 179 3.23 -1.52 9.05
C PRO A 179 4.02 -0.88 10.20
N PRO A 180 4.19 0.46 10.18
CA PRO A 180 4.78 1.22 11.28
C PRO A 180 4.16 0.84 12.62
N GLN A 181 5.01 0.60 13.60
CA GLN A 181 4.61 0.33 14.97
C GLN A 181 4.49 1.64 15.73
N PRO A 182 3.60 1.73 16.73
CA PRO A 182 2.75 0.65 17.26
C PRO A 182 1.48 0.34 16.45
N LEU A 183 1.04 -0.92 16.54
CA LEU A 183 -0.19 -1.45 15.92
C LEU A 183 -1.16 -2.00 16.96
N TRP A 184 -2.40 -1.53 16.93
CA TRP A 184 -3.51 -2.03 17.74
C TRP A 184 -4.61 -2.64 16.85
N ILE A 185 -5.20 -3.76 17.28
CA ILE A 185 -6.29 -4.43 16.56
C ILE A 185 -7.38 -4.82 17.55
N GLY A 186 -8.60 -4.31 17.35
CA GLY A 186 -9.73 -4.59 18.24
C GLY A 186 -11.09 -4.34 17.58
N VAL A 187 -12.12 -4.11 18.41
CA VAL A 187 -13.50 -3.84 17.96
C VAL A 187 -14.06 -2.54 18.51
N ASP A 188 -13.47 -2.09 19.62
CA ASP A 188 -13.92 -0.94 20.38
C ASP A 188 -13.23 0.34 19.89
N GLU A 189 -14.03 1.32 19.53
CA GLU A 189 -13.55 2.57 18.94
C GLU A 189 -12.93 3.47 20.01
N ASP A 190 -13.46 3.46 21.22
CA ASP A 190 -12.94 4.24 22.34
C ASP A 190 -11.54 3.76 22.73
N ALA A 191 -11.33 2.44 22.81
CA ALA A 191 -10.00 1.87 23.03
C ALA A 191 -9.01 2.20 21.89
N ALA A 192 -9.46 2.24 20.63
CA ALA A 192 -8.63 2.64 19.50
C ALA A 192 -8.19 4.12 19.61
N CYS A 193 -9.12 4.99 20.01
CA CYS A 193 -8.85 6.40 20.24
C CYS A 193 -7.88 6.61 21.40
N ALA A 194 -8.09 5.92 22.52
CA ALA A 194 -7.20 5.96 23.67
C ALA A 194 -5.78 5.52 23.30
N PHE A 195 -5.66 4.41 22.57
CA PHE A 195 -4.37 3.93 22.05
C PHE A 195 -3.67 4.98 21.18
N ALA A 196 -4.37 5.59 20.21
CA ALA A 196 -3.79 6.61 19.36
C ALA A 196 -3.30 7.81 20.18
N HIS A 197 -4.10 8.27 21.14
CA HIS A 197 -3.78 9.37 22.05
C HIS A 197 -2.53 9.10 22.90
N ASP A 198 -2.39 7.89 23.43
CA ASP A 198 -1.21 7.51 24.22
C ASP A 198 0.06 7.47 23.35
N CYS A 199 -0.06 7.06 22.08
CA CYS A 199 1.05 7.12 21.13
C CYS A 199 1.45 8.56 20.80
N VAL A 200 0.49 9.48 20.70
CA VAL A 200 0.77 10.91 20.47
C VAL A 200 1.62 11.48 21.59
N LYS A 201 1.22 11.21 22.83
CA LYS A 201 1.96 11.67 24.01
C LYS A 201 3.40 11.15 24.00
N ALA A 202 3.56 9.86 23.74
CA ALA A 202 4.88 9.24 23.68
C ALA A 202 5.78 9.84 22.59
N GLU A 203 5.21 10.24 21.45
CA GLU A 203 5.96 10.90 20.37
C GLU A 203 6.30 12.36 20.70
N GLN A 204 5.43 13.07 21.43
CA GLN A 204 5.69 14.45 21.88
C GLN A 204 6.77 14.55 22.96
N ASP A 205 6.95 13.49 23.74
CA ASP A 205 7.96 13.41 24.80
C ASP A 205 9.37 13.07 24.27
N ARG A 206 9.53 12.83 22.97
CA ARG A 206 10.77 12.37 22.31
C ARG A 206 11.61 13.52 21.74
#